data_AF-A0AAQ4CPK5-F1
#
_entry.id   AF-A0AAQ4CPK5-F1
#
_cell.length_a   1.000
_cell.length_b   1.000
_cell.length_c   1.000
_cell.angle_alpha   90.00
_cell.angle_beta   90.00
_cell.angle_gamma   90.00
#
_symmetry.space_group_name_H-M   'P 1'
#
loop_
_entity.id
_entity.type
_entity.pdbx_description
1 polymer ?
#
loop_
_entity_poly.entity_id
_entity_poly.type
_entity_poly.pdbx_seq_one_letter_code
_entity_poly.pdbx_strand_id
1 'polypeptide(L)'
;MLVLNDGERYDPNDADQQYCLRKAKCYVDRTVDPPVIRYIKSDNKYEIIGWIWLTENGKLKANGVNVKPGDNNHYFIYNNKKFPPGVYYLIRKNGRMILVAEENLNFLRY
;
A
#
# COMPACT_ATOMS: atom_id res chain seq x y z
N MET A 1 5.09 -2.72 -26.06
CA MET A 1 3.87 -2.97 -25.26
C MET A 1 4.31 -3.95 -24.20
N LEU A 2 4.18 -3.64 -22.90
CA LEU A 2 4.61 -4.54 -21.82
C LEU A 2 3.78 -5.82 -21.90
N VAL A 3 4.42 -6.97 -22.10
CA VAL A 3 3.75 -8.28 -22.16
C VAL A 3 4.24 -9.10 -20.96
N LEU A 4 4.03 -8.62 -19.73
CA LEU A 4 4.11 -9.53 -18.59
C LEU A 4 2.73 -10.16 -18.38
N ASN A 5 2.71 -11.36 -17.84
CA ASN A 5 1.48 -12.02 -17.42
C ASN A 5 1.37 -11.99 -15.89
N ASP A 6 0.16 -11.77 -15.37
CA ASP A 6 -0.05 -11.85 -13.92
C ASP A 6 0.20 -13.27 -13.42
N GLY A 7 1.01 -13.40 -12.37
CA GLY A 7 1.42 -14.72 -11.84
C GLY A 7 2.60 -15.35 -12.59
N GLU A 8 3.26 -14.62 -13.49
CA GLU A 8 4.50 -15.06 -14.12
C GLU A 8 5.62 -15.21 -13.09
N ARG A 9 6.51 -16.19 -13.27
CA ARG A 9 7.65 -16.40 -12.38
C ARG A 9 8.51 -15.14 -12.33
N TYR A 10 8.91 -14.74 -11.12
CA TYR A 10 9.82 -13.63 -10.93
C TYR A 10 11.19 -13.94 -11.53
N ASP A 11 11.66 -13.08 -12.43
CA ASP A 11 13.00 -13.03 -12.96
C ASP A 11 13.60 -11.64 -12.72
N PRO A 12 14.64 -11.51 -11.87
CA PRO A 12 15.28 -10.23 -11.60
C PRO A 12 15.96 -9.61 -12.84
N ASN A 13 16.22 -10.37 -13.91
CA ASN A 13 16.87 -9.91 -15.13
C ASN A 13 15.87 -9.53 -16.24
N ASP A 14 14.57 -9.79 -16.04
CA ASP A 14 13.55 -9.43 -17.01
C ASP A 14 13.31 -7.91 -17.01
N ALA A 15 13.53 -7.29 -18.17
CA ALA A 15 13.46 -5.83 -18.33
C ALA A 15 12.04 -5.27 -18.10
N ASP A 16 11.00 -6.04 -18.44
CA ASP A 16 9.63 -5.65 -18.24
C ASP A 16 9.26 -5.74 -16.76
N GLN A 17 9.69 -6.80 -16.06
CA GLN A 17 9.49 -6.95 -14.61
C GLN A 17 10.18 -5.83 -13.85
N GLN A 18 11.43 -5.52 -14.20
CA GLN A 18 12.17 -4.39 -13.64
C GLN A 18 11.46 -3.06 -13.89
N TYR A 19 10.98 -2.83 -15.12
CA TYR A 19 10.23 -1.62 -15.45
C TYR A 19 8.94 -1.51 -14.63
N CYS A 20 8.23 -2.61 -14.47
CA CYS A 20 6.99 -2.70 -13.73
C CYS A 20 7.19 -2.45 -12.22
N LEU A 21 8.23 -3.04 -11.62
CA LEU A 21 8.63 -2.80 -10.24
C LEU A 21 9.07 -1.35 -10.03
N ARG A 22 9.91 -0.81 -10.92
CA ARG A 22 10.36 0.60 -10.88
C ARG A 22 9.21 1.60 -10.94
N LYS A 23 8.14 1.27 -11.67
CA LYS A 23 6.94 2.10 -11.80
C LYS A 23 5.89 1.79 -10.74
N ALA A 24 6.17 0.90 -9.78
CA ALA A 24 5.23 0.43 -8.78
C ALA A 24 3.89 -0.06 -9.39
N LYS A 25 3.97 -0.71 -10.56
CA LYS A 25 2.81 -1.28 -11.27
C LYS A 25 2.60 -2.77 -10.96
N CYS A 26 3.55 -3.39 -10.26
CA CYS A 26 3.48 -4.76 -9.77
C CYS A 26 4.32 -4.91 -8.50
N TYR A 27 4.22 -6.07 -7.87
CA TYR A 27 5.05 -6.49 -6.75
C TYR A 27 5.49 -7.95 -6.91
N VAL A 28 6.55 -8.34 -6.19
CA VAL A 28 6.99 -9.74 -6.11
C VAL A 28 6.23 -10.44 -4.98
N ASP A 29 5.44 -11.43 -5.32
CA ASP A 29 4.76 -12.30 -4.36
C ASP A 29 5.68 -13.46 -3.98
N ARG A 30 6.21 -13.39 -2.75
CA ARG A 30 7.10 -14.41 -2.17
C ARG A 30 6.34 -15.43 -1.31
N THR A 31 5.01 -15.39 -1.28
CA THR A 31 4.19 -16.35 -0.53
C THR A 31 4.00 -17.67 -1.27
N VAL A 32 4.38 -17.70 -2.55
CA VAL A 32 4.37 -18.89 -3.42
C VAL A 32 5.80 -19.24 -3.86
N ASP A 33 6.05 -20.54 -4.10
CA ASP A 33 7.35 -21.05 -4.57
C ASP A 33 7.19 -21.75 -5.94
N PRO A 34 7.89 -21.28 -7.00
CA PRO A 34 8.79 -20.13 -7.04
C PRO A 34 8.04 -18.78 -6.93
N PRO A 35 8.69 -17.70 -6.45
CA PRO A 35 8.08 -16.37 -6.39
C PRO A 35 7.57 -15.89 -7.75
N VAL A 36 6.48 -15.13 -7.74
CA VAL A 36 5.82 -14.65 -8.97
C VAL A 36 5.67 -13.13 -8.97
N ILE A 37 5.58 -12.52 -10.15
CA ILE A 37 5.17 -11.14 -10.34
C ILE A 37 3.64 -11.06 -10.30
N ARG A 38 3.12 -10.15 -9.47
CA ARG A 38 1.70 -9.83 -9.41
C ARG A 38 1.47 -8.42 -9.89
N TYR A 39 0.62 -8.24 -10.89
CA TYR A 39 0.20 -6.91 -11.32
C TYR A 39 -0.63 -6.24 -10.24
N ILE A 40 -0.32 -4.98 -10.00
CA ILE A 40 -1.24 -4.07 -9.33
C ILE A 40 -2.20 -3.64 -10.45
N LYS A 41 -3.32 -4.37 -10.58
CA LYS A 41 -4.36 -4.12 -11.62
C LYS A 41 -4.56 -2.62 -11.81
N SER A 42 -4.28 -2.13 -13.02
CA SER A 42 -4.46 -0.72 -13.39
C SER A 42 -5.91 -0.36 -13.68
N ASP A 43 -6.87 -1.08 -13.08
CA ASP A 43 -8.23 -0.57 -12.98
C ASP A 43 -8.17 0.55 -11.95
N ASN A 44 -7.97 1.77 -12.47
CA ASN A 44 -7.86 3.07 -11.80
C ASN A 44 -8.95 3.31 -10.75
N LYS A 45 -8.94 2.55 -9.66
CA LYS A 45 -9.83 2.81 -8.54
C LYS A 45 -9.11 3.61 -7.50
N TYR A 46 -7.78 3.54 -7.37
CA TYR A 46 -7.12 4.34 -6.36
C TYR A 46 -5.62 4.61 -6.51
N GLU A 47 -5.19 5.76 -5.99
CA GLU A 47 -3.80 6.20 -5.86
C GLU A 47 -3.43 6.25 -4.37
N ILE A 48 -2.30 5.65 -3.98
CA ILE A 48 -1.76 5.82 -2.62
C ILE A 48 -0.98 7.13 -2.58
N ILE A 49 -1.47 8.10 -1.82
CA ILE A 49 -0.90 9.45 -1.72
C ILE A 49 -0.17 9.69 -0.39
N GLY A 50 -0.24 8.73 0.54
CA GLY A 50 0.48 8.79 1.80
C GLY A 50 0.33 7.51 2.63
N TRP A 51 1.11 7.41 3.70
CA TRP A 51 1.07 6.30 4.64
C TRP A 51 1.32 6.79 6.07
N ILE A 52 0.83 6.01 7.04
CA ILE A 52 1.03 6.18 8.46
C ILE A 52 1.40 4.82 9.04
N TRP A 53 2.40 4.80 9.89
CA TRP A 53 2.79 3.62 10.66
C TRP A 53 2.85 4.01 12.13
N LEU A 54 1.96 3.43 12.92
CA LEU A 54 1.99 3.51 14.38
C LEU A 54 2.32 2.12 14.92
N THR A 55 3.44 2.00 15.62
CA THR A 55 3.81 0.75 16.29
C THR A 55 3.10 0.62 17.63
N GLU A 56 3.01 -0.60 18.15
CA GLU A 56 2.42 -0.87 19.48
C GLU A 56 3.16 -0.15 20.63
N ASN A 57 4.45 0.14 20.45
CA ASN A 57 5.27 0.90 21.40
C ASN A 57 5.19 2.43 21.21
N GLY A 58 4.28 2.93 20.37
CA GLY A 58 3.97 4.36 20.25
C GLY A 58 4.88 5.16 19.31
N LYS A 59 5.63 4.51 18.43
CA LYS A 59 6.40 5.19 17.39
C LYS A 59 5.49 5.50 16.20
N LEU A 60 5.20 6.78 16.02
CA LEU A 60 4.41 7.29 14.89
C LEU A 60 5.34 7.80 13.79
N LYS A 61 5.19 7.26 12.58
CA LYS A 61 5.77 7.78 11.34
C LYS A 61 4.67 8.00 10.32
N ALA A 62 4.79 9.06 9.52
CA ALA A 62 3.86 9.32 8.43
C ALA A 62 4.58 9.97 7.25
N ASN A 63 4.02 9.78 6.06
CA ASN A 63 4.46 10.42 4.83
C ASN A 63 3.24 10.82 4.00
N GLY A 64 3.23 12.04 3.45
CA GLY A 64 2.10 12.54 2.65
C GLY A 64 0.78 12.73 3.42
N VAL A 65 0.77 12.51 4.75
CA VAL A 65 -0.38 12.70 5.62
C VAL A 65 0.06 13.38 6.91
N ASN A 66 -0.66 14.42 7.32
CA ASN A 66 -0.45 15.04 8.62
C ASN A 66 -1.40 14.42 9.65
N VAL A 67 -0.85 13.83 10.70
CA VAL A 67 -1.60 13.18 11.78
C VAL A 67 -1.10 13.66 13.13
N LYS A 68 -2.01 13.72 14.11
CA LYS A 68 -1.64 14.06 15.48
C LYS A 68 -1.51 12.77 16.29
N PRO A 69 -0.45 12.59 17.09
CA PRO A 69 -0.44 11.53 18.07
C PRO A 69 -1.60 11.74 19.06
N GLY A 70 -2.24 10.66 19.46
CA GLY A 70 -3.20 10.62 20.55
C GLY A 70 -2.49 10.61 21.91
N ASP A 71 -3.30 10.68 22.96
CA ASP A 71 -2.78 10.57 24.34
C ASP A 71 -1.99 9.26 24.49
N ASN A 72 -0.83 9.34 25.14
CA ASN A 72 0.07 8.22 25.41
C ASN A 72 0.57 7.48 24.15
N ASN A 73 0.48 8.08 22.96
CA ASN A 73 0.93 7.50 21.68
C ASN A 73 0.34 6.12 21.32
N HIS A 74 -0.76 5.69 21.96
CA HIS A 74 -1.41 4.40 21.65
C HIS A 74 -2.42 4.48 20.49
N TYR A 75 -2.63 5.68 19.95
CA TYR A 75 -3.46 5.91 18.77
C TYR A 75 -2.99 7.17 18.06
N PHE A 76 -3.42 7.39 16.83
CA PHE A 76 -3.30 8.68 16.16
C PHE A 76 -4.68 9.23 15.80
N ILE A 77 -4.75 10.54 15.62
CA ILE A 77 -5.96 11.26 15.24
C ILE A 77 -5.82 11.73 13.80
N TYR A 78 -6.79 11.34 12.97
CA TYR A 78 -6.95 11.80 11.60
C TYR A 78 -8.43 12.12 11.34
N ASN A 79 -8.73 13.31 10.81
CA ASN A 79 -10.10 13.79 10.59
C ASN A 79 -11.03 13.58 11.81
N ASN A 80 -10.57 13.97 13.01
CA ASN A 80 -11.27 13.82 14.29
C ASN A 80 -11.63 12.37 14.69
N LYS A 81 -11.03 11.36 14.05
CA LYS A 81 -11.18 9.94 14.41
C LYS A 81 -9.88 9.40 14.98
N LYS A 82 -10.00 8.49 15.97
CA LYS A 82 -8.89 7.78 16.58
C LYS A 82 -8.61 6.48 15.82
N PHE A 83 -7.35 6.18 15.58
CA PHE A 83 -6.89 4.96 14.90
C PHE A 83 -5.85 4.25 15.77
N PRO A 84 -6.01 2.93 16.02
CA PRO A 84 -5.07 2.16 16.82
C PRO A 84 -3.71 1.96 16.12
N PRO A 85 -2.75 1.29 16.78
CA PRO A 85 -1.50 0.89 16.14
C PRO A 85 -1.75 0.04 14.89
N GLY A 86 -0.92 0.24 13.87
CA GLY A 86 -1.06 -0.41 12.57
C GLY A 86 -0.41 0.39 11.45
N VAL A 87 -0.47 -0.18 10.25
CA VAL A 87 -0.09 0.48 9.00
C VAL A 87 -1.35 0.92 8.28
N TYR A 88 -1.40 2.20 7.90
CA TYR A 88 -2.53 2.81 7.20
C TYR A 88 -2.05 3.52 5.94
N TYR A 89 -2.85 3.46 4.89
CA TYR A 89 -2.59 4.13 3.63
C TYR A 89 -3.66 5.20 3.38
N LEU A 90 -3.22 6.40 3.02
CA LEU A 90 -4.11 7.43 2.50
C LEU A 90 -4.23 7.23 1.01
N ILE A 91 -5.47 7.03 0.58
CA ILE A 91 -5.79 6.56 -0.74
C ILE A 91 -6.77 7.55 -1.39
N ARG A 92 -6.47 7.98 -2.62
CA ARG A 92 -7.37 8.77 -3.46
C ARG A 92 -8.11 7.84 -4.42
N LYS A 93 -9.42 7.69 -4.25
CA LYS A 93 -10.32 6.89 -5.11
C LYS A 93 -11.46 7.75 -5.62
N ASN A 94 -11.60 7.89 -6.95
CA ASN A 94 -12.64 8.72 -7.58
C ASN A 94 -12.70 10.16 -7.01
N GLY A 95 -11.53 10.79 -6.80
CA GLY A 95 -11.41 12.12 -6.20
C GLY A 95 -11.62 12.20 -4.68
N ARG A 96 -12.00 11.10 -4.02
CA ARG A 96 -12.19 11.04 -2.56
C ARG A 96 -10.95 10.49 -1.88
N MET A 97 -10.56 11.10 -0.76
CA MET A 97 -9.47 10.62 0.09
C MET A 97 -10.03 9.73 1.19
N ILE A 98 -9.46 8.53 1.34
CA ILE A 98 -9.87 7.54 2.32
C ILE A 98 -8.61 7.00 3.00
N LEU A 99 -8.63 6.92 4.33
CA LEU A 99 -7.59 6.23 5.08
C LEU A 99 -8.02 4.77 5.29
N VAL A 100 -7.17 3.84 4.88
CA VAL A 100 -7.47 2.39 4.92
C VAL A 100 -6.34 1.67 5.65
N ALA A 101 -6.68 0.76 6.56
CA ALA A 101 -5.70 -0.10 7.20
C ALA A 101 -5.10 -1.10 6.18
N GLU A 102 -3.84 -1.47 6.33
CA GLU A 102 -3.14 -2.38 5.42
C GLU A 102 -3.88 -3.70 5.22
N GLU A 103 -4.39 -4.30 6.30
CA GLU A 103 -5.22 -5.51 6.28
C GLU A 103 -6.46 -5.39 5.39
N ASN A 104 -6.98 -4.16 5.22
CA ASN A 104 -8.17 -3.87 4.44
C ASN A 104 -7.88 -3.43 3.00
N LEU A 105 -6.59 -3.34 2.59
CA LEU A 105 -6.22 -3.05 1.20
C LEU A 105 -6.75 -4.10 0.23
N ASN A 106 -6.89 -5.36 0.66
CA ASN A 106 -7.41 -6.44 -0.18
C ASN A 106 -8.86 -6.18 -0.61
N PHE A 107 -9.67 -5.45 0.16
CA PHE A 107 -11.03 -5.07 -0.22
C PHE A 107 -11.10 -4.03 -1.34
N LEU A 108 -10.00 -3.33 -1.64
CA LEU A 108 -9.94 -2.40 -2.77
C LEU A 108 -9.71 -3.10 -4.11
N ARG A 109 -9.45 -4.42 -4.11
CA ARG A 109 -9.24 -5.25 -5.30
C ARG A 109 -10.55 -5.68 -5.99
N TYR A 110 -11.70 -5.41 -5.37
CA TYR A 110 -13.05 -5.61 -5.91
C TYR A 110 -13.71 -4.25 -6.24
#